data_AF-A0A955FIM8-F1
#
_entry.id   AF-A0A955FIM8-F1
#
_cell.length_a   1.000
_cell.length_b   1.000
_cell.length_c   1.000
_cell.angle_alpha   90.00
_cell.angle_beta   90.00
_cell.angle_gamma   90.00
#
_symmetry.space_group_name_H-M   'P 1'
#
loop_
_entity.id
_entity.type
_entity.pdbx_description
1 polymer ?
#
loop_
_entity_poly.entity_id
_entity_poly.type
_entity_poly.pdbx_seq_one_letter_code
_entity_poly.pdbx_strand_id
1 'polypeptide(L)'
;MIRREHDSRGFTIIELMIATLVFSTILLLCATGLITIGRMYQKGNTGRATQEVARSVMDTIENDFELSGGGYKPFAFNADANSVNAFCIGDNLYAYQLGRKRNPDNTGNAFVVISTAQGCALAGQGSQFPTNVSLDLIVALGGHELLGSNMRVASLTLAGSPSDADAQSLYIRLAVASGDDDLLNADGTCKGGAGQEWCGSSILETYATRRIQ
;
A
#
# COMPACT_ATOMS: atom_id res chain seq x y z
N MET A 1 -14.96 41.38 70.07
CA MET A 1 -15.40 41.91 68.76
C MET A 1 -14.15 42.14 67.92
N ILE A 2 -13.78 41.20 67.06
CA ILE A 2 -12.55 41.26 66.25
C ILE A 2 -12.93 41.83 64.88
N ARG A 3 -12.48 43.06 64.60
CA ARG A 3 -12.70 43.77 63.35
C ARG A 3 -11.70 43.23 62.33
N ARG A 4 -12.17 42.44 61.36
CA ARG A 4 -11.37 42.04 60.19
C ARG A 4 -11.30 43.22 59.22
N GLU A 5 -10.12 43.78 59.02
CA GLU A 5 -9.87 44.70 57.91
C GLU A 5 -9.78 43.89 56.62
N HIS A 6 -10.68 44.18 55.68
CA HIS A 6 -10.73 43.56 54.37
C HIS A 6 -9.81 44.36 53.43
N ASP A 7 -8.54 43.94 53.33
CA ASP A 7 -7.57 44.52 52.39
C ASP A 7 -8.04 44.23 50.95
N SER A 8 -8.73 45.21 50.36
CA SER A 8 -9.35 45.10 49.04
C SER A 8 -8.36 45.63 47.99
N ARG A 9 -7.23 44.96 47.85
CA ARG A 9 -6.33 45.18 46.71
C ARG A 9 -7.01 44.62 45.47
N GLY A 10 -7.66 45.49 44.70
CA GLY A 10 -8.26 45.13 43.43
C GLY A 10 -7.18 44.53 42.51
N PHE A 11 -7.47 43.35 41.96
CA PHE A 11 -6.65 42.73 40.92
C PHE A 11 -6.43 43.76 39.81
N THR A 12 -5.16 44.04 39.51
CA THR A 12 -4.84 45.02 38.49
C THR A 12 -5.15 44.45 37.11
N ILE A 13 -5.62 45.29 36.18
CA ILE A 13 -5.89 44.89 34.78
C ILE A 13 -4.65 44.21 34.17
N ILE A 14 -3.46 44.64 34.58
CA ILE A 14 -2.17 44.08 34.14
C ILE A 14 -2.00 42.62 34.57
N GLU A 15 -2.32 42.25 35.81
CA GLU A 15 -2.24 40.86 36.28
C GLU A 15 -3.19 39.94 35.49
N LEU A 16 -4.39 40.43 35.16
CA LEU A 16 -5.34 39.69 34.34
C LEU A 16 -4.85 39.52 32.90
N MET A 17 -4.25 40.56 32.31
CA MET A 17 -3.66 40.47 30.97
C MET A 17 -2.48 39.48 30.93
N ILE A 18 -1.61 39.49 31.94
CA ILE A 18 -0.49 38.53 32.05
C ILE A 18 -1.02 37.10 32.22
N ALA A 19 -2.04 36.91 33.06
CA ALA A 19 -2.68 35.61 33.24
C ALA A 19 -3.25 35.07 31.92
N THR A 20 -3.94 35.92 31.14
CA THR A 20 -4.44 35.50 29.82
C THR A 20 -3.34 35.19 28.81
N LEU A 21 -2.21 35.90 28.88
CA LEU A 21 -1.05 35.64 28.02
C LEU A 21 -0.48 34.26 28.32
N VAL A 22 -0.17 33.97 29.58
CA VAL A 22 0.38 32.67 30.00
C VAL A 22 -0.60 31.54 29.70
N PHE A 23 -1.89 31.76 29.93
CA PHE A 23 -2.91 30.76 29.58
C PHE A 23 -2.96 30.50 28.07
N SER A 24 -2.90 31.55 27.24
CA SER A 24 -2.89 31.41 25.78
C SER A 24 -1.67 30.66 25.26
N THR A 25 -0.49 30.86 25.85
CA THR A 25 0.73 30.15 25.44
C THR A 25 0.66 28.67 25.81
N ILE A 26 0.11 28.33 26.99
CA ILE A 26 -0.12 26.94 27.39
C ILE A 26 -1.08 26.25 26.43
N LEU A 27 -2.21 26.89 26.08
CA LEU A 27 -3.16 26.33 25.12
C LEU A 27 -2.53 26.10 23.74
N LEU A 28 -1.69 27.05 23.28
CA LEU A 28 -0.97 26.90 22.02
C LEU A 28 0.00 25.69 22.07
N LEU A 29 0.72 25.51 23.16
CA LEU A 29 1.62 24.36 23.35
C LEU A 29 0.84 23.02 23.39
N CYS A 30 -0.32 22.99 24.04
CA CYS A 30 -1.18 21.81 24.04
C CYS A 30 -1.70 21.50 22.62
N ALA A 31 -2.14 22.52 21.88
CA ALA A 31 -2.64 22.35 20.53
C ALA A 31 -1.57 21.82 19.57
N THR A 32 -0.34 22.36 19.63
CA THR A 32 0.77 21.85 18.80
C THR A 32 1.12 20.41 19.16
N GLY A 33 1.13 20.06 20.44
CA GLY A 33 1.32 18.69 20.91
C GLY A 33 0.28 17.70 20.37
N LEU A 34 -1.00 18.08 20.34
CA LEU A 34 -2.05 17.22 19.79
C LEU A 34 -1.92 17.03 18.27
N ILE A 35 -1.53 18.08 17.53
CA ILE A 35 -1.35 18.00 16.07
C ILE A 35 -0.20 17.05 15.72
N THR A 36 0.92 17.08 16.45
CA THR A 36 2.05 16.18 16.18
C THR A 36 1.68 14.72 16.44
N ILE A 37 0.94 14.45 17.52
CA ILE A 37 0.42 13.11 17.83
C ILE A 37 -0.53 12.64 16.73
N GLY A 38 -1.45 13.50 16.27
CA GLY A 38 -2.38 13.17 15.20
C GLY A 38 -1.68 12.76 13.90
N ARG A 39 -0.66 13.51 13.48
CA ARG A 39 0.15 13.18 12.29
C ARG A 39 0.91 11.86 12.44
N MET A 40 1.47 11.60 13.63
CA MET A 40 2.17 10.35 13.90
C MET A 40 1.21 9.15 13.86
N TYR A 41 -0.01 9.32 14.38
CA TYR A 41 -1.05 8.31 14.31
C TYR A 41 -1.44 7.99 12.86
N GLN A 42 -1.71 9.00 12.03
CA GLN A 42 -2.06 8.79 10.62
C GLN A 42 -0.94 8.10 9.85
N LYS A 43 0.31 8.54 10.06
CA LYS A 43 1.48 7.88 9.46
C LYS A 43 1.58 6.40 9.86
N GLY A 44 1.38 6.11 11.15
CA GLY A 44 1.39 4.74 11.66
C GLY A 44 0.26 3.89 11.09
N ASN A 45 -0.94 4.44 10.96
CA ASN A 45 -2.09 3.76 10.39
C ASN A 45 -1.89 3.44 8.90
N THR A 46 -1.49 4.42 8.09
CA THR A 46 -1.21 4.24 6.66
C THR A 46 -0.09 3.22 6.44
N GLY A 47 0.99 3.31 7.22
CA GLY A 47 2.11 2.35 7.14
C GLY A 47 1.69 0.92 7.48
N ARG A 48 0.91 0.73 8.56
CA ARG A 48 0.39 -0.59 8.95
C ARG A 48 -0.54 -1.17 7.89
N ALA A 49 -1.48 -0.38 7.39
CA ALA A 49 -2.42 -0.83 6.36
C ALA A 49 -1.69 -1.24 5.07
N THR A 50 -0.70 -0.46 4.63
CA THR A 50 0.10 -0.77 3.43
C THR A 50 0.88 -2.07 3.62
N GLN A 51 1.48 -2.26 4.79
CA GLN A 51 2.25 -3.46 5.10
C GLN A 51 1.35 -4.71 5.19
N GLU A 52 0.17 -4.58 5.78
CA GLU A 52 -0.79 -5.69 5.89
C GLU A 52 -1.28 -6.14 4.52
N VAL A 53 -1.63 -5.21 3.64
CA VAL A 53 -2.00 -5.53 2.25
C VAL A 53 -0.83 -6.21 1.54
N ALA A 54 0.39 -5.67 1.64
CA ALA A 54 1.56 -6.28 1.01
C ALA A 54 1.79 -7.72 1.47
N ARG A 55 1.64 -8.00 2.77
CA ARG A 55 1.73 -9.36 3.32
C ARG A 55 0.62 -10.25 2.79
N SER A 56 -0.63 -9.79 2.85
CA SER A 56 -1.79 -10.56 2.35
C SER A 56 -1.65 -10.93 0.87
N VAL A 57 -1.16 -10.01 0.03
CA VAL A 57 -0.89 -10.30 -1.39
C VAL A 57 0.23 -11.31 -1.53
N MET A 58 1.33 -11.15 -0.80
CA MET A 58 2.45 -12.08 -0.81
C MET A 58 2.04 -13.49 -0.38
N ASP A 59 1.31 -13.61 0.72
CA ASP A 59 0.80 -14.88 1.25
C ASP A 59 -0.15 -15.57 0.25
N THR A 60 -0.96 -14.78 -0.48
CA THR A 60 -1.87 -15.30 -1.51
C THR A 60 -1.07 -15.89 -2.68
N ILE A 61 -0.07 -15.17 -3.18
CA ILE A 61 0.82 -15.63 -4.27
C ILE A 61 1.61 -16.87 -3.84
N GLU A 62 2.15 -16.86 -2.62
CA GLU A 62 2.91 -17.98 -2.05
C GLU A 62 2.02 -19.23 -1.92
N ASN A 63 0.87 -19.12 -1.28
CA ASN A 63 -0.07 -20.23 -1.12
C ASN A 63 -0.54 -20.81 -2.47
N ASP A 64 -0.82 -19.95 -3.45
CA ASP A 64 -1.17 -20.39 -4.80
C ASP A 64 -0.01 -21.15 -5.47
N PHE A 65 1.23 -20.71 -5.27
CA PHE A 65 2.40 -21.39 -5.82
C PHE A 65 2.61 -22.76 -5.17
N GLU A 66 2.50 -22.84 -3.85
CA GLU A 66 2.66 -24.08 -3.10
C GLU A 66 1.59 -25.12 -3.46
N LEU A 67 0.33 -24.67 -3.63
CA LEU A 67 -0.81 -25.54 -3.92
C LEU A 67 -0.91 -25.94 -5.41
N SER A 68 -0.44 -25.09 -6.33
CA SER A 68 -0.46 -25.38 -7.77
C SER A 68 0.60 -26.38 -8.23
N GLY A 69 1.46 -26.86 -7.32
CA GLY A 69 2.55 -27.75 -7.70
C GLY A 69 3.68 -27.04 -8.45
N GLY A 70 3.89 -25.74 -8.20
CA GLY A 70 4.99 -24.97 -8.78
C GLY A 70 4.75 -24.45 -10.20
N GLY A 71 3.50 -24.39 -10.66
CA GLY A 71 3.15 -23.94 -12.00
C GLY A 71 3.19 -22.42 -12.16
N TYR A 72 4.38 -21.80 -12.16
CA TYR A 72 4.54 -20.37 -12.48
C TYR A 72 4.71 -20.17 -13.99
N LYS A 73 4.02 -19.19 -14.57
CA LYS A 73 4.13 -18.86 -16.00
C LYS A 73 4.05 -17.35 -16.20
N PRO A 74 5.17 -16.66 -16.48
CA PRO A 74 5.13 -15.23 -16.77
C PRO A 74 4.59 -14.96 -18.18
N PHE A 75 3.90 -13.84 -18.36
CA PHE A 75 3.78 -13.23 -19.69
C PHE A 75 5.04 -12.41 -19.98
N ALA A 76 5.31 -12.14 -21.25
CA ALA A 76 6.34 -11.18 -21.61
C ALA A 76 6.00 -9.80 -21.03
N PHE A 77 6.99 -9.19 -20.38
CA PHE A 77 6.83 -7.89 -19.76
C PHE A 77 6.50 -6.83 -20.81
N ASN A 78 5.46 -6.05 -20.54
CA ASN A 78 5.12 -4.88 -21.34
C ASN A 78 5.87 -3.67 -20.78
N ALA A 79 6.79 -3.12 -21.56
CA ALA A 79 7.66 -2.01 -21.15
C ALA A 79 6.92 -0.67 -20.98
N ASP A 80 5.69 -0.58 -21.50
CA ASP A 80 4.89 0.64 -21.41
C ASP A 80 4.34 0.81 -19.98
N ALA A 81 4.60 1.97 -19.36
CA ALA A 81 4.14 2.26 -17.99
C ALA A 81 2.60 2.16 -17.81
N ASN A 82 1.85 2.26 -18.91
CA ASN A 82 0.39 2.18 -18.91
C ASN A 82 -0.15 0.80 -19.29
N SER A 83 0.72 -0.17 -19.52
CA SER A 83 0.32 -1.52 -19.90
C SER A 83 0.03 -2.38 -18.68
N VAL A 84 -0.92 -3.30 -18.86
CA VAL A 84 -1.17 -4.36 -17.88
C VAL A 84 -0.12 -5.45 -18.09
N ASN A 85 0.58 -5.77 -17.02
CA ASN A 85 1.44 -6.94 -16.92
C ASN A 85 0.64 -8.06 -16.27
N ALA A 86 0.99 -9.30 -16.59
CA ALA A 86 0.32 -10.44 -15.99
C ALA A 86 1.28 -11.62 -15.82
N PHE A 87 0.92 -12.52 -14.93
CA PHE A 87 1.54 -13.82 -14.75
C PHE A 87 0.50 -14.81 -14.26
N CYS A 88 0.80 -16.09 -14.39
CA CYS A 88 -0.05 -17.15 -13.91
C CYS A 88 0.66 -18.00 -12.86
N ILE A 89 -0.12 -18.43 -11.88
CA ILE A 89 0.28 -19.44 -10.90
C ILE A 89 -0.83 -20.48 -10.86
N GLY A 90 -0.54 -21.68 -11.35
CA GLY A 90 -1.56 -22.70 -11.61
C GLY A 90 -2.61 -22.18 -12.60
N ASP A 91 -3.86 -22.15 -12.15
CA ASP A 91 -5.03 -21.65 -12.90
C ASP A 91 -5.41 -20.19 -12.55
N ASN A 92 -4.66 -19.55 -11.66
CA ASN A 92 -4.91 -18.18 -11.23
C ASN A 92 -4.10 -17.21 -12.08
N LEU A 93 -4.80 -16.30 -12.77
CA LEU A 93 -4.22 -15.20 -13.53
C LEU A 93 -4.12 -13.97 -12.63
N TYR A 94 -2.90 -13.49 -12.45
CA TYR A 94 -2.56 -12.28 -11.75
C TYR A 94 -2.26 -11.19 -12.77
N ALA A 95 -3.01 -10.09 -12.74
CA ALA A 95 -2.84 -8.96 -13.63
C ALA A 95 -2.60 -7.70 -12.82
N TYR A 96 -1.58 -6.92 -13.17
CA TYR A 96 -1.20 -5.70 -12.45
C TYR A 96 -0.70 -4.61 -13.38
N GLN A 97 -0.79 -3.37 -12.92
CA GLN A 97 -0.22 -2.21 -13.60
C GLN A 97 0.68 -1.45 -12.64
N LEU A 98 1.95 -1.28 -13.01
CA LEU A 98 2.93 -0.58 -12.18
C LEU A 98 2.57 0.89 -12.05
N GLY A 99 2.67 1.42 -10.84
CA GLY A 99 2.42 2.83 -10.53
C GLY A 99 0.95 3.26 -10.56
N ARG A 100 0.02 2.43 -11.07
CA ARG A 100 -1.41 2.73 -11.05
C ARG A 100 -1.97 2.63 -9.63
N LYS A 101 -2.64 3.70 -9.19
CA LYS A 101 -3.30 3.79 -7.88
C LYS A 101 -4.73 3.23 -7.96
N ARG A 102 -5.10 2.37 -7.00
CA ARG A 102 -6.51 1.99 -6.76
C ARG A 102 -7.28 3.19 -6.21
N ASN A 103 -8.37 3.58 -6.86
CA ASN A 103 -9.18 4.68 -6.38
C ASN A 103 -10.05 4.27 -5.17
N PRO A 104 -10.40 5.21 -4.29
CA PRO A 104 -11.23 4.94 -3.11
C PRO A 104 -12.69 4.58 -3.42
N ASP A 105 -13.16 4.86 -4.64
CA ASP A 105 -14.51 4.54 -5.12
C ASP A 105 -14.64 3.12 -5.70
N ASN A 106 -13.65 2.25 -5.46
CA ASN A 106 -13.52 0.92 -6.06
C ASN A 106 -13.39 0.91 -7.58
N THR A 107 -13.00 2.03 -8.18
CA THR A 107 -12.56 2.07 -9.58
C THR A 107 -11.05 2.06 -9.67
N GLY A 108 -10.52 1.94 -10.89
CA GLY A 108 -9.10 2.10 -11.11
C GLY A 108 -8.29 0.92 -10.57
N ASN A 109 -8.76 -0.30 -10.80
CA ASN A 109 -8.10 -1.50 -10.31
C ASN A 109 -6.63 -1.54 -10.75
N ALA A 110 -5.77 -2.03 -9.86
CA ALA A 110 -4.31 -1.92 -9.95
C ALA A 110 -3.62 -3.28 -9.87
N PHE A 111 -4.12 -4.20 -9.04
CA PHE A 111 -3.63 -5.57 -8.96
C PHE A 111 -4.80 -6.54 -8.72
N VAL A 112 -5.12 -7.34 -9.73
CA VAL A 112 -6.29 -8.20 -9.75
C VAL A 112 -5.85 -9.65 -9.91
N VAL A 113 -6.54 -10.56 -9.22
CA VAL A 113 -6.44 -12.01 -9.44
C VAL A 113 -7.78 -12.54 -9.95
N ILE A 114 -7.74 -13.48 -10.90
CA ILE A 114 -8.92 -14.20 -11.37
C ILE A 114 -8.60 -15.69 -11.50
N SER A 115 -9.45 -16.54 -10.93
CA SER A 115 -9.33 -18.00 -10.99
C SER A 115 -9.99 -18.54 -12.26
N THR A 116 -9.31 -18.42 -13.40
CA THR A 116 -9.81 -18.98 -14.67
C THR A 116 -8.68 -19.63 -15.47
N ALA A 117 -8.81 -20.92 -15.75
CA ALA A 117 -7.84 -21.70 -16.52
C ALA A 117 -7.60 -21.15 -17.94
N GLN A 118 -8.58 -20.43 -18.52
CA GLN A 118 -8.48 -19.88 -19.88
C GLN A 118 -7.47 -18.73 -19.99
N GLY A 119 -7.26 -17.95 -18.93
CA GLY A 119 -6.31 -16.83 -18.93
C GLY A 119 -4.86 -17.29 -19.00
N CYS A 120 -4.56 -18.50 -18.52
CA CYS A 120 -3.20 -19.00 -18.34
C CYS A 120 -2.66 -19.88 -19.48
N ALA A 121 -3.49 -20.19 -20.48
CA ALA A 121 -3.06 -21.02 -21.60
C ALA A 121 -1.93 -20.40 -22.45
N LEU A 122 -1.89 -19.07 -22.54
CA LEU A 122 -0.90 -18.31 -23.31
C LEU A 122 0.33 -17.88 -22.47
N ALA A 123 0.24 -18.02 -21.15
CA ALA A 123 1.32 -17.66 -20.23
C ALA A 123 2.52 -18.60 -20.43
N GLY A 124 3.75 -18.07 -20.26
CA GLY A 124 4.99 -18.84 -20.41
C GLY A 124 5.42 -19.09 -21.86
N GLN A 125 4.65 -18.65 -22.85
CA GLN A 125 4.98 -18.80 -24.29
C GLN A 125 5.74 -17.59 -24.86
N GLY A 126 6.20 -16.66 -24.00
CA GLY A 126 6.81 -15.40 -24.43
C GLY A 126 5.83 -14.42 -25.08
N SER A 127 4.51 -14.70 -25.00
CA SER A 127 3.48 -13.79 -25.46
C SER A 127 3.29 -12.63 -24.49
N GLN A 128 3.07 -11.43 -25.01
CA GLN A 128 2.69 -10.28 -24.20
C GLN A 128 1.22 -10.41 -23.77
N PHE A 129 0.91 -9.94 -22.56
CA PHE A 129 -0.48 -9.82 -22.14
C PHE A 129 -1.18 -8.76 -23.01
N PRO A 130 -2.42 -8.99 -23.49
CA PRO A 130 -3.09 -8.07 -24.41
C PRO A 130 -3.19 -6.65 -23.84
N THR A 131 -2.64 -5.67 -24.55
CA THR A 131 -2.58 -4.26 -24.12
C THR A 131 -3.95 -3.57 -24.07
N ASN A 132 -4.95 -4.13 -24.77
CA ASN A 132 -6.33 -3.60 -24.80
C ASN A 132 -7.19 -4.10 -23.63
N VAL A 133 -6.67 -4.95 -22.75
CA VAL A 133 -7.41 -5.46 -21.59
C VAL A 133 -7.16 -4.53 -20.41
N SER A 134 -8.22 -3.88 -19.92
CA SER A 134 -8.16 -3.11 -18.68
C SER A 134 -8.31 -4.01 -17.46
N LEU A 135 -7.65 -3.65 -16.35
CA LEU A 135 -7.83 -4.33 -15.07
C LEU A 135 -9.29 -4.30 -14.59
N ASP A 136 -10.01 -3.22 -14.89
CA ASP A 136 -11.42 -3.08 -14.56
C ASP A 136 -12.30 -4.10 -15.30
N LEU A 137 -11.95 -4.46 -16.54
CA LEU A 137 -12.63 -5.54 -17.27
C LEU A 137 -12.37 -6.90 -16.63
N ILE A 138 -11.15 -7.16 -16.15
CA ILE A 138 -10.82 -8.42 -15.46
C ILE A 138 -11.64 -8.56 -14.17
N VAL A 139 -11.80 -7.48 -13.40
CA VAL A 139 -12.69 -7.48 -12.23
C VAL A 139 -14.15 -7.71 -12.63
N ALA A 140 -14.61 -7.10 -13.71
CA ALA A 140 -15.97 -7.32 -14.22
C ALA A 140 -16.23 -8.78 -14.66
N LEU A 141 -15.17 -9.53 -15.00
CA LEU A 141 -15.23 -10.96 -15.32
C LEU A 141 -15.15 -11.87 -14.08
N GLY A 142 -15.18 -11.31 -12.87
CA GLY A 142 -15.09 -12.06 -11.61
C GLY A 142 -13.71 -12.02 -10.95
N GLY A 143 -12.80 -11.18 -11.44
CA GLY A 143 -11.54 -10.91 -10.75
C GLY A 143 -11.72 -10.18 -9.43
N HIS A 144 -10.81 -10.40 -8.50
CA HIS A 144 -10.75 -9.75 -7.19
C HIS A 144 -9.51 -8.87 -7.08
N GLU A 145 -9.69 -7.63 -6.64
CA GLU A 145 -8.60 -6.68 -6.42
C GLU A 145 -7.89 -6.96 -5.09
N LEU A 146 -6.56 -7.04 -5.15
CA LEU A 146 -5.70 -7.42 -4.03
C LEU A 146 -5.18 -6.21 -3.23
N LEU A 147 -5.15 -5.00 -3.81
CA LEU A 147 -4.65 -3.82 -3.09
C LEU A 147 -5.73 -3.09 -2.32
N GLY A 148 -5.35 -2.36 -1.26
CA GLY A 148 -6.25 -1.43 -0.59
C GLY A 148 -6.52 -0.15 -1.39
N SER A 149 -7.49 0.64 -0.97
CA SER A 149 -7.73 1.99 -1.50
C SER A 149 -6.47 2.85 -1.39
N ASN A 150 -6.21 3.66 -2.43
CA ASN A 150 -5.03 4.54 -2.55
C ASN A 150 -3.68 3.81 -2.55
N MET A 151 -3.68 2.51 -2.80
CA MET A 151 -2.45 1.72 -2.93
C MET A 151 -2.12 1.44 -4.39
N ARG A 152 -0.85 1.15 -4.66
CA ARG A 152 -0.30 0.80 -5.97
C ARG A 152 0.84 -0.19 -5.84
N VAL A 153 1.06 -0.99 -6.88
CA VAL A 153 2.28 -1.79 -7.01
C VAL A 153 3.39 -0.88 -7.55
N ALA A 154 4.43 -0.67 -6.75
CA ALA A 154 5.61 0.09 -7.15
C ALA A 154 6.58 -0.77 -7.95
N SER A 155 6.80 -2.00 -7.51
CA SER A 155 7.55 -3.01 -8.26
C SER A 155 7.08 -4.40 -7.87
N LEU A 156 7.10 -5.30 -8.84
CA LEU A 156 6.89 -6.73 -8.62
C LEU A 156 7.94 -7.47 -9.43
N THR A 157 8.69 -8.34 -8.76
CA THR A 157 9.69 -9.20 -9.38
C THR A 157 9.42 -10.62 -8.94
N LEU A 158 9.25 -11.50 -9.92
CA LEU A 158 9.01 -12.91 -9.75
C LEU A 158 10.06 -13.66 -10.57
N ALA A 159 10.77 -14.59 -9.93
CA ALA A 159 11.76 -15.42 -10.62
C ALA A 159 11.61 -16.87 -10.18
N GLY A 160 11.24 -17.74 -11.12
CA GLY A 160 11.18 -19.17 -10.92
C GLY A 160 12.57 -19.80 -11.03
N SER A 161 12.85 -20.80 -10.18
CA SER A 161 14.07 -21.60 -10.22
C SER A 161 13.72 -23.09 -10.17
N PRO A 162 14.32 -23.95 -11.01
CA PRO A 162 15.44 -23.67 -11.93
C PRO A 162 15.06 -22.97 -13.25
N SER A 163 13.79 -22.99 -13.62
CA SER A 163 13.24 -22.25 -14.76
C SER A 163 11.84 -21.78 -14.38
N ASP A 164 11.32 -20.77 -15.10
CA ASP A 164 9.96 -20.30 -14.82
C ASP A 164 8.91 -21.39 -15.07
N ALA A 165 9.05 -22.16 -16.16
CA ALA A 165 8.07 -23.18 -16.55
C ALA A 165 7.99 -24.39 -15.61
N ASP A 166 9.09 -24.72 -14.91
CA ASP A 166 9.21 -25.86 -13.99
C ASP A 166 9.75 -25.41 -12.62
N ALA A 167 9.27 -24.24 -12.15
CA ALA A 167 9.77 -23.63 -10.93
C ALA A 167 9.53 -24.55 -9.71
N GLN A 168 10.61 -25.00 -9.07
CA GLN A 168 10.58 -25.68 -7.77
C GLN A 168 10.54 -24.68 -6.62
N SER A 169 11.10 -23.49 -6.86
CA SER A 169 11.04 -22.35 -5.95
C SER A 169 10.73 -21.08 -6.73
N LEU A 170 10.03 -20.15 -6.09
CA LEU A 170 9.67 -18.86 -6.64
C LEU A 170 10.19 -17.78 -5.71
N TYR A 171 11.12 -16.95 -6.22
CA TYR A 171 11.50 -15.72 -5.55
C TYR A 171 10.45 -14.66 -5.82
N ILE A 172 9.92 -14.06 -4.76
CA ILE A 172 8.88 -13.04 -4.82
C ILE A 172 9.40 -11.79 -4.13
N ARG A 173 9.49 -10.69 -4.88
CA ARG A 173 9.77 -9.35 -4.35
C ARG A 173 8.64 -8.41 -4.74
N LEU A 174 7.90 -7.95 -3.74
CA LEU A 174 6.74 -7.08 -3.92
C LEU A 174 6.98 -5.76 -3.18
N ALA A 175 6.87 -4.65 -3.90
CA ALA A 175 6.83 -3.31 -3.34
C ALA A 175 5.44 -2.71 -3.54
N VAL A 176 4.75 -2.42 -2.44
CA VAL A 176 3.46 -1.71 -2.41
C VAL A 176 3.65 -0.34 -1.81
N ALA A 177 3.07 0.67 -2.46
CA ALA A 177 3.05 2.03 -1.96
C ALA A 177 1.62 2.53 -1.79
N SER A 178 1.39 3.40 -0.82
CA SER A 178 0.14 4.09 -0.55
C SER A 178 0.39 5.59 -0.53
N GLY A 179 -0.53 6.37 -1.10
CA GLY A 179 -0.48 7.82 -1.14
C GLY A 179 -0.56 8.41 -2.55
N ASP A 180 -0.54 9.73 -2.62
CA ASP A 180 -0.58 10.49 -3.88
C ASP A 180 0.78 10.54 -4.58
N ASP A 181 0.76 10.86 -5.88
CA ASP A 181 1.94 10.79 -6.75
C ASP A 181 3.03 11.80 -6.34
N ASP A 182 2.64 12.93 -5.76
CA ASP A 182 3.54 13.97 -5.26
C ASP A 182 4.30 13.53 -4.00
N LEU A 183 3.73 12.59 -3.24
CA LEU A 183 4.30 12.03 -2.02
C LEU A 183 5.22 10.83 -2.25
N LEU A 184 5.34 10.33 -3.49
CA LEU A 184 6.12 9.13 -3.83
C LEU A 184 7.30 9.44 -4.75
N ASN A 185 8.42 8.79 -4.49
CA ASN A 185 9.55 8.71 -5.41
C ASN A 185 9.24 7.74 -6.55
N ALA A 186 10.06 7.76 -7.60
CA ALA A 186 9.90 6.87 -8.76
C ALA A 186 9.99 5.37 -8.42
N ASP A 187 10.65 5.03 -7.31
CA ASP A 187 10.77 3.67 -6.78
C ASP A 187 9.61 3.24 -5.86
N GLY A 188 8.63 4.13 -5.65
CA GLY A 188 7.51 3.92 -4.73
C GLY A 188 7.85 4.08 -3.25
N THR A 189 8.99 4.68 -2.92
CA THR A 189 9.30 5.10 -1.55
C THR A 189 8.67 6.45 -1.23
N CYS A 190 8.39 6.71 0.05
CA CYS A 190 7.80 7.97 0.47
C CYS A 190 8.80 9.13 0.42
N LYS A 191 8.41 10.22 -0.22
CA LYS A 191 9.09 11.51 -0.12
C LYS A 191 8.88 12.09 1.27
N GLY A 192 9.94 12.66 1.84
CA GLY A 192 9.82 13.48 3.05
C GLY A 192 9.15 14.82 2.71
N GLY A 193 8.40 15.39 3.66
CA GLY A 193 7.78 16.71 3.49
C GLY A 193 6.39 16.83 4.09
N ALA A 194 5.64 17.83 3.62
CA ALA A 194 4.24 18.00 3.97
C ALA A 194 3.41 16.85 3.36
N GLY A 195 2.48 16.28 4.13
CA GLY A 195 1.61 15.20 3.66
C GLY A 195 2.20 13.78 3.79
N GLN A 196 3.44 13.64 4.26
CA GLN A 196 4.10 12.34 4.47
C GLN A 196 3.37 11.42 5.46
N GLU A 197 2.42 11.93 6.25
CA GLU A 197 1.52 11.15 7.09
C GLU A 197 0.52 10.29 6.28
N TRP A 198 0.29 10.63 5.00
CA TRP A 198 -0.58 9.90 4.07
C TRP A 198 0.19 8.99 3.12
N CYS A 199 1.51 8.89 3.31
CA CYS A 199 2.35 8.00 2.53
C CYS A 199 2.75 6.76 3.32
N GLY A 200 2.61 5.60 2.70
CA GLY A 200 3.10 4.31 3.21
C GLY A 200 3.84 3.58 2.11
N SER A 201 4.90 2.84 2.45
CA SER A 201 5.61 1.98 1.50
C SER A 201 6.04 0.71 2.23
N SER A 202 5.89 -0.43 1.57
CA SER A 202 6.24 -1.74 2.10
C SER A 202 6.90 -2.55 1.00
N ILE A 203 8.13 -2.99 1.24
CA ILE A 203 8.88 -3.89 0.36
C ILE A 203 9.04 -5.19 1.12
N LEU A 204 8.54 -6.27 0.53
CA LEU A 204 8.64 -7.62 1.07
C LEU A 204 9.37 -8.51 0.07
N GLU A 205 10.18 -9.41 0.58
CA GLU A 205 10.91 -10.41 -0.19
C GLU A 205 10.74 -11.77 0.49
N THR A 206 10.32 -12.78 -0.27
CA THR A 206 10.15 -14.15 0.21
C THR A 206 10.53 -15.16 -0.87
N TYR A 207 10.64 -16.42 -0.46
CA TYR A 207 10.85 -17.57 -1.33
C TYR A 207 9.74 -18.59 -1.05
N ALA A 208 8.93 -18.88 -2.05
CA ALA A 208 7.96 -19.97 -1.99
C ALA A 208 8.61 -21.25 -2.55
N THR A 209 8.31 -22.41 -1.95
CA THR A 209 8.80 -23.72 -2.45
C THR A 209 7.63 -24.64 -2.73
N ARG A 210 7.71 -25.43 -3.81
CA ARG A 210 6.64 -26.38 -4.13
C ARG A 210 6.44 -27.37 -2.98
N ARG A 211 5.18 -27.58 -2.57
CA ARG A 211 4.85 -28.65 -1.64
C ARG A 211 5.04 -30.01 -2.31
N ILE A 212 5.89 -30.86 -1.72
CA ILE A 212 6.05 -32.25 -2.15
C ILE A 212 4.80 -32.98 -1.66
N GLN A 213 3.96 -33.43 -2.59
CA GLN A 213 2.86 -34.37 -2.32
C GLN A 213 3.32 -35.79 -2.60
#